data_AF-A0A922EGU7-F1
#
_entry.id   AF-A0A922EGU7-F1
#
_cell.length_a   1.000
_cell.length_b   1.000
_cell.length_c   1.000
_cell.angle_alpha   90.00
_cell.angle_beta   90.00
_cell.angle_gamma   90.00
#
_symmetry.space_group_name_H-M   'P 1'
#
loop_
_entity.id
_entity.type
_entity.pdbx_description
1 polymer ?
#
loop_
_entity_poly.entity_id
_entity_poly.type
_entity_poly.pdbx_seq_one_letter_code
_entity_poly.pdbx_strand_id
1 'polypeptide(L)'
;MNLDALSIFNGGNLLLKNILQVNMTGVTGSINFTSDRNFIHPAFEVINVIGVGYRRIGYWSNYSGLSVLPPEILYTKPPNRSSANQRLNSVIWPGQTTDRPRGWAFPNNGRQLRIGVPKRVSYLEIVSQVEGTDTFKGYCIDVFTAAVNLLPYAVPYKLVPFGDGRNNPSDTELVRLITTGVYDAAIGDIAIITNRTRMVDFTQPYIESGLVVVAPVRKSNSSAWAFLRPFTPGLWCVTAIFFLIVGFVVWILEHRINDDFRGPPKEQVVTVLWFSLSTLFFAHKQNTISTLGRLVLIIWLFVVLIINSSYTASLTSILTVQQLSSPVKGIETLISSNDPIGHQQGSFARDYLVEELGIRESRLIPLNSPEEYARALKDGPHGGGVAAVVDERAYVDLFLSTRCEFSIIGQQFTKAGWGFAFPRDSPLAVDMSTAILRLSESGDLQRMHDKWLTRSACTPQGTKLEVDRLQLKSFWGLFVTCGFACLLALCIYLILMLRQFSRHSEELEPSGRSSGSGRVQTFLTFIDEKEEDVKSRSKRRQMEKASIRSTGEDESTHSYSSKRRHMEANSIKSLDISNEV
;
A
#
# COMPACT_ATOMS: atom_id res chain seq x y z
N MET A 1 -67.59 -67.16 -48.69
CA MET A 1 -67.07 -65.79 -48.77
C MET A 1 -66.23 -65.56 -47.53
N ASN A 2 -64.95 -65.27 -47.71
CA ASN A 2 -63.97 -65.17 -46.62
C ASN A 2 -63.99 -63.73 -46.07
N LEU A 3 -64.80 -63.46 -45.04
CA LEU A 3 -64.97 -62.13 -44.44
C LEU A 3 -63.67 -61.57 -43.82
N ASP A 4 -62.70 -62.44 -43.53
CA ASP A 4 -61.36 -62.07 -43.05
C ASP A 4 -60.51 -61.33 -44.11
N ALA A 5 -60.89 -61.42 -45.39
CA ALA A 5 -60.23 -60.68 -46.48
C ALA A 5 -60.69 -59.20 -46.59
N LEU A 6 -61.70 -58.79 -45.81
CA LEU A 6 -62.22 -57.41 -45.75
C LEU A 6 -61.63 -56.61 -44.56
N SER A 7 -60.41 -56.93 -44.13
CA SER A 7 -59.77 -56.28 -42.96
C SER A 7 -59.46 -54.79 -43.16
N ILE A 8 -59.49 -54.28 -44.39
CA ILE A 8 -59.18 -52.89 -44.72
C ILE A 8 -60.33 -52.27 -45.51
N PHE A 9 -60.96 -51.24 -44.94
CA PHE A 9 -62.00 -50.47 -45.60
C PHE A 9 -61.38 -49.46 -46.58
N ASN A 10 -61.52 -49.70 -47.89
CA ASN A 10 -60.99 -48.83 -48.96
C ASN A 10 -61.50 -47.38 -48.89
N GLY A 11 -62.69 -47.14 -48.31
CA GLY A 11 -63.24 -45.79 -48.12
C GLY A 11 -62.70 -45.03 -46.89
N GLY A 12 -61.75 -45.60 -46.14
CA GLY A 12 -61.29 -45.06 -44.86
C GLY A 12 -60.73 -43.65 -44.95
N ASN A 13 -59.98 -43.34 -46.01
CA ASN A 13 -59.40 -42.00 -46.21
C ASN A 13 -60.47 -40.93 -46.46
N LEU A 14 -61.53 -41.27 -47.21
CA LEU A 14 -62.65 -40.37 -47.46
C LEU A 14 -63.48 -40.15 -46.19
N LEU A 15 -63.74 -41.22 -45.43
CA LEU A 15 -64.42 -41.14 -44.14
C LEU A 15 -63.64 -40.28 -43.14
N LEU A 16 -62.33 -40.50 -43.01
CA LEU A 16 -61.47 -39.68 -42.15
C LEU A 16 -61.48 -38.22 -42.56
N LYS A 17 -61.43 -37.91 -43.87
CA LYS A 17 -61.53 -36.54 -44.37
C LYS A 17 -62.85 -35.89 -43.97
N ASN A 18 -63.97 -36.61 -44.09
CA ASN A 18 -65.27 -36.11 -43.68
C ASN A 18 -65.35 -35.89 -42.16
N ILE A 19 -64.77 -36.79 -41.35
CA ILE A 19 -64.70 -36.65 -39.89
C ILE A 19 -63.89 -35.40 -39.49
N LEU A 20 -62.75 -35.16 -40.13
CA LEU A 20 -61.91 -33.99 -39.83
C LEU A 20 -62.54 -32.66 -40.27
N GLN A 21 -63.51 -32.69 -41.18
CA GLN A 21 -64.27 -31.51 -41.63
C GLN A 21 -65.52 -31.23 -40.77
N VAL A 22 -65.80 -32.06 -39.76
CA VAL A 22 -66.95 -31.85 -38.87
C VAL A 22 -66.76 -30.55 -38.08
N ASN A 23 -67.77 -29.69 -38.16
CA ASN A 23 -67.93 -28.51 -37.33
C ASN A 23 -69.30 -28.56 -36.66
N MET A 24 -69.32 -29.00 -35.40
CA MET A 24 -70.55 -29.15 -34.62
C MET A 24 -70.37 -28.64 -33.21
N THR A 25 -71.48 -28.33 -32.54
CA THR A 25 -71.47 -27.97 -31.12
C THR A 25 -72.05 -29.14 -30.32
N GLY A 26 -71.27 -29.64 -29.38
CA GLY A 26 -71.67 -30.72 -28.47
C GLY A 26 -71.65 -30.28 -26.99
N VAL A 27 -71.77 -31.25 -26.09
CA VAL A 27 -71.74 -31.02 -24.63
C VAL A 27 -70.40 -30.46 -24.16
N THR A 28 -69.31 -30.77 -24.88
CA THR A 28 -67.95 -30.28 -24.61
C THR A 28 -67.63 -28.94 -25.30
N GLY A 29 -68.63 -28.31 -25.94
CA GLY A 29 -68.43 -27.08 -26.73
C GLY A 29 -68.29 -27.35 -28.23
N SER A 30 -67.63 -26.42 -28.94
CA SER A 30 -67.40 -26.54 -30.39
C SER A 30 -66.37 -27.63 -30.68
N ILE A 31 -66.75 -28.59 -31.50
CA ILE A 31 -65.93 -29.71 -31.95
C ILE A 31 -65.47 -29.42 -33.38
N ASN A 32 -64.18 -29.15 -33.51
CA ASN A 32 -63.46 -28.92 -34.76
C ASN A 32 -62.06 -29.52 -34.65
N PHE A 33 -61.46 -29.88 -35.78
CA PHE A 33 -60.13 -30.50 -35.83
C PHE A 33 -59.10 -29.62 -36.56
N THR A 34 -57.86 -29.62 -36.08
CA THR A 34 -56.70 -29.05 -36.79
C THR A 34 -56.22 -29.99 -37.90
N SER A 35 -55.33 -29.53 -38.77
CA SER A 35 -54.64 -30.35 -39.78
C SER A 35 -53.95 -31.59 -39.18
N ASP A 36 -53.51 -31.47 -37.93
CA ASP A 36 -52.81 -32.51 -37.18
C ASP A 36 -53.76 -33.48 -36.46
N ARG A 37 -55.07 -33.42 -36.77
CA ARG A 37 -56.14 -34.27 -36.20
C ARG A 37 -56.39 -34.06 -34.69
N ASN A 38 -56.00 -32.92 -34.14
CA ASN A 38 -56.28 -32.54 -32.74
C ASN A 38 -57.49 -31.61 -32.65
N PHE A 39 -58.14 -31.51 -31.48
CA PHE A 39 -59.21 -30.54 -31.28
C PHE A 39 -58.69 -29.10 -31.41
N ILE A 40 -59.49 -28.25 -32.05
CA ILE A 40 -59.28 -26.80 -32.03
C ILE A 40 -59.66 -26.28 -30.64
N HIS A 41 -58.75 -25.52 -30.02
CA HIS A 41 -58.91 -24.92 -28.69
C HIS A 41 -59.25 -25.90 -27.55
N PRO A 42 -58.38 -26.87 -27.22
CA PRO A 42 -58.56 -27.71 -26.05
C PRO A 42 -58.63 -26.86 -24.78
N ALA A 43 -59.60 -27.18 -23.94
CA ALA A 43 -59.87 -26.53 -22.68
C ALA A 43 -60.02 -27.57 -21.56
N PHE A 44 -59.46 -27.26 -20.40
CA PHE A 44 -59.50 -28.09 -19.21
C PHE A 44 -59.94 -27.27 -18.01
N GLU A 45 -60.71 -27.90 -17.12
CA GLU A 45 -61.01 -27.36 -15.81
C GLU A 45 -59.89 -27.75 -14.83
N VAL A 46 -59.29 -26.75 -14.17
CA VAL A 46 -58.28 -26.99 -13.12
C VAL A 46 -59.01 -27.04 -11.79
N ILE A 47 -58.94 -28.20 -11.13
CA ILE A 47 -59.59 -28.45 -9.84
C ILE A 47 -58.55 -28.67 -8.73
N ASN A 48 -58.89 -28.25 -7.53
CA ASN A 48 -58.17 -28.54 -6.30
C ASN A 48 -58.99 -29.51 -5.45
N VAL A 49 -58.48 -30.72 -5.22
CA VAL A 49 -59.17 -31.76 -4.45
C VAL A 49 -58.90 -31.55 -2.96
N ILE A 50 -59.95 -31.42 -2.16
CA ILE A 50 -59.89 -31.08 -0.74
C ILE A 50 -60.75 -32.09 0.04
N GLY A 51 -60.09 -33.03 0.73
CA GLY A 51 -60.77 -34.12 1.45
C GLY A 51 -61.59 -34.98 0.49
N VAL A 52 -62.91 -35.04 0.71
CA VAL A 52 -63.86 -35.78 -0.15
C VAL A 52 -64.46 -34.94 -1.27
N GLY A 53 -64.18 -33.63 -1.32
CA GLY A 53 -64.71 -32.70 -2.31
C GLY A 53 -63.63 -32.14 -3.24
N TYR A 54 -64.05 -31.29 -4.18
CA TYR A 54 -63.12 -30.52 -5.01
C TYR A 54 -63.62 -29.08 -5.18
N ARG A 55 -62.69 -28.18 -5.47
CA ARG A 55 -62.95 -26.78 -5.76
C ARG A 55 -62.33 -26.41 -7.10
N ARG A 56 -63.11 -25.80 -8.00
CA ARG A 56 -62.59 -25.25 -9.26
C ARG A 56 -61.68 -24.06 -8.99
N ILE A 57 -60.46 -24.14 -9.51
CA ILE A 57 -59.45 -23.07 -9.44
C ILE A 57 -59.60 -22.12 -10.64
N GLY A 58 -59.90 -22.69 -11.80
CA GLY A 58 -60.14 -21.97 -13.05
C GLY A 58 -60.16 -22.92 -14.24
N TYR A 59 -59.98 -22.36 -15.42
CA TYR A 59 -59.86 -23.06 -16.69
C TYR A 59 -58.48 -22.81 -17.28
N TRP A 60 -57.95 -23.81 -17.97
CA TRP A 60 -56.83 -23.66 -18.87
C TRP A 60 -57.31 -23.89 -20.30
N SER A 61 -56.95 -23.03 -21.23
CA SER A 61 -57.07 -23.32 -22.66
C SER A 61 -55.80 -22.93 -23.38
N ASN A 62 -55.55 -23.54 -24.54
CA ASN A 62 -54.43 -23.09 -25.38
C ASN A 62 -54.66 -21.66 -25.92
N TYR A 63 -55.87 -21.10 -25.89
CA TYR A 63 -56.17 -19.76 -26.38
C TYR A 63 -55.83 -18.69 -25.34
N SER A 64 -56.36 -18.85 -24.12
CA SER A 64 -56.28 -17.86 -23.03
C SER A 64 -55.23 -18.16 -21.96
N GLY A 65 -54.64 -19.36 -21.94
CA GLY A 65 -53.90 -19.85 -20.77
C GLY A 65 -54.83 -20.06 -19.57
N LEU A 66 -54.32 -19.82 -18.35
CA LEU A 66 -55.10 -19.94 -17.11
C LEU A 66 -56.07 -18.75 -16.95
N SER A 67 -57.33 -19.02 -16.61
CA SER A 67 -58.35 -18.00 -16.42
C SER A 67 -59.44 -18.46 -15.44
N VAL A 68 -60.13 -17.54 -14.78
CA VAL A 68 -61.35 -17.87 -14.01
C VAL A 68 -62.58 -17.93 -14.91
N LEU A 69 -62.57 -17.19 -16.01
CA LEU A 69 -63.67 -17.15 -16.96
C LEU A 69 -63.68 -18.40 -17.85
N PRO A 70 -64.87 -18.94 -18.17
CA PRO A 70 -65.02 -20.02 -19.13
C PRO A 70 -64.39 -19.69 -20.49
N PRO A 71 -63.68 -20.63 -21.13
CA PRO A 71 -63.00 -20.42 -22.41
C PRO A 71 -63.91 -19.94 -23.54
N GLU A 72 -65.18 -20.34 -23.53
CA GLU A 72 -66.17 -19.99 -24.58
C GLU A 72 -66.40 -18.48 -24.67
N ILE A 73 -66.38 -17.78 -23.53
CA ILE A 73 -66.50 -16.32 -23.48
C ILE A 73 -65.24 -15.67 -24.05
N LEU A 74 -64.08 -16.27 -23.80
CA LEU A 74 -62.78 -15.70 -24.17
C LEU A 74 -62.46 -15.88 -25.64
N TYR A 75 -63.01 -16.91 -26.31
CA TYR A 75 -62.86 -17.10 -27.75
C TYR A 75 -63.46 -15.96 -28.59
N THR A 76 -64.35 -15.15 -28.02
CA THR A 76 -64.94 -13.97 -28.69
C THR A 76 -64.02 -12.75 -28.69
N LYS A 77 -62.93 -12.79 -27.92
CA LYS A 77 -61.96 -11.70 -27.75
C LYS A 77 -60.60 -12.13 -28.30
N PRO A 78 -59.71 -11.22 -28.72
CA PRO A 78 -58.37 -11.59 -29.18
C PRO A 78 -57.59 -12.37 -28.10
N PRO A 79 -56.71 -13.30 -28.50
CA PRO A 79 -56.00 -14.17 -27.57
C PRO A 79 -55.07 -13.36 -26.67
N ASN A 80 -55.22 -13.53 -25.36
CA ASN A 80 -54.40 -12.87 -24.36
C ASN A 80 -53.93 -13.89 -23.31
N ARG A 81 -52.64 -14.22 -23.34
CA ARG A 81 -51.99 -15.16 -22.42
C ARG A 81 -51.18 -14.48 -21.30
N SER A 82 -51.36 -13.16 -21.11
CA SER A 82 -50.62 -12.43 -20.07
C SER A 82 -50.96 -12.96 -18.66
N SER A 83 -49.93 -13.34 -17.91
CA SER A 83 -50.04 -13.84 -16.52
C SER A 83 -50.47 -12.76 -15.52
N ALA A 84 -50.35 -11.48 -15.87
CA ALA A 84 -50.62 -10.35 -14.97
C ALA A 84 -52.10 -10.20 -14.57
N ASN A 85 -53.04 -10.80 -15.33
CA ASN A 85 -54.49 -10.68 -15.10
C ASN A 85 -55.14 -11.95 -14.54
N GLN A 86 -54.36 -12.98 -14.19
CA GLN A 86 -54.89 -14.29 -13.82
C GLN A 86 -55.17 -14.37 -12.30
N ARG A 87 -56.28 -13.78 -11.84
CA ARG A 87 -56.76 -13.92 -10.46
C ARG A 87 -57.45 -15.27 -10.22
N LEU A 88 -56.71 -16.37 -10.32
CA LEU A 88 -57.24 -17.71 -10.04
C LEU A 88 -57.79 -17.82 -8.61
N ASN A 89 -58.73 -18.73 -8.39
CA ASN A 89 -59.24 -18.99 -7.04
C ASN A 89 -58.12 -19.54 -6.14
N SER A 90 -58.20 -19.28 -4.83
CA SER A 90 -57.19 -19.75 -3.88
C SER A 90 -57.07 -21.28 -3.85
N VAL A 91 -55.82 -21.76 -3.90
CA VAL A 91 -55.48 -23.18 -3.76
C VAL A 91 -55.21 -23.48 -2.30
N ILE A 92 -55.76 -24.59 -1.82
CA ILE A 92 -55.46 -25.18 -0.51
C ILE A 92 -54.51 -26.34 -0.78
N TRP A 93 -53.31 -26.25 -0.25
CA TRP A 93 -52.25 -27.24 -0.40
C TRP A 93 -52.38 -28.33 0.69
N PRO A 94 -51.71 -29.49 0.50
CA PRO A 94 -51.63 -30.51 1.53
C PRO A 94 -51.19 -29.90 2.88
N GLY A 95 -51.85 -30.29 3.97
CA GLY A 95 -51.65 -29.68 5.30
C GLY A 95 -52.60 -28.50 5.62
N GLN A 96 -53.66 -28.30 4.81
CA GLN A 96 -54.69 -27.27 5.02
C GLN A 96 -54.16 -25.82 4.99
N THR A 97 -53.07 -25.58 4.26
CA THR A 97 -52.50 -24.22 4.11
C THR A 97 -52.85 -23.62 2.76
N THR A 98 -53.06 -22.30 2.73
CA THR A 98 -53.18 -21.51 1.48
C THR A 98 -51.84 -21.03 0.97
N ASP A 99 -50.79 -21.11 1.80
CA ASP A 99 -49.45 -20.70 1.42
C ASP A 99 -48.89 -21.70 0.41
N ARG A 100 -48.43 -21.18 -0.73
CA ARG A 100 -47.84 -22.00 -1.77
C ARG A 100 -46.55 -22.65 -1.24
N PRO A 101 -46.47 -23.99 -1.14
CA PRO A 101 -45.26 -24.66 -0.69
C PRO A 101 -44.15 -24.39 -1.69
N ARG A 102 -42.93 -24.17 -1.20
CA ARG A 102 -41.73 -24.21 -2.05
C ARG A 102 -41.50 -25.65 -2.49
N GLY A 103 -41.14 -25.82 -3.76
CA GLY A 103 -41.20 -27.12 -4.47
C GLY A 103 -40.23 -28.21 -4.02
N TRP A 104 -39.49 -28.04 -2.93
CA TRP A 104 -38.59 -29.05 -2.37
C TRP A 104 -38.33 -28.77 -0.88
N ALA A 105 -38.27 -29.82 -0.06
CA ALA A 105 -37.82 -29.78 1.34
C ALA A 105 -37.03 -31.05 1.63
N PHE A 106 -35.96 -30.96 2.43
CA PHE A 106 -35.24 -32.15 2.85
C PHE A 106 -36.15 -33.01 3.74
N PRO A 107 -36.33 -34.31 3.45
CA PRO A 107 -37.07 -35.18 4.34
C PRO A 107 -36.32 -35.29 5.67
N ASN A 108 -37.03 -35.19 6.79
CA ASN A 108 -36.42 -35.34 8.13
C ASN A 108 -35.77 -36.72 8.33
N ASN A 109 -36.24 -37.75 7.62
CA ASN A 109 -35.68 -39.11 7.59
C ASN A 109 -34.89 -39.39 6.30
N GLY A 110 -34.51 -38.34 5.56
CA GLY A 110 -33.84 -38.41 4.28
C GLY A 110 -32.35 -38.74 4.40
N ARG A 111 -31.73 -39.01 3.24
CA ARG A 111 -30.28 -39.18 3.13
C ARG A 111 -29.58 -37.88 3.54
N GLN A 112 -28.63 -37.99 4.46
CA GLN A 112 -27.77 -36.87 4.84
C GLN A 112 -26.85 -36.46 3.68
N LEU A 113 -26.67 -35.16 3.48
CA LEU A 113 -25.71 -34.63 2.51
C LEU A 113 -24.28 -34.97 2.95
N ARG A 114 -23.47 -35.52 2.05
CA ARG A 114 -22.04 -35.76 2.27
C ARG A 114 -21.28 -34.50 1.85
N ILE A 115 -20.88 -33.70 2.83
CA ILE A 115 -20.18 -32.45 2.58
C ILE A 115 -18.68 -32.70 2.70
N GLY A 116 -17.95 -32.48 1.62
CA GLY A 116 -16.49 -32.59 1.59
C GLY A 116 -15.84 -31.41 2.31
N VAL A 117 -14.85 -31.69 3.17
CA VAL A 117 -14.10 -30.68 3.93
C VAL A 117 -12.60 -30.90 3.74
N PRO A 118 -11.82 -29.91 3.30
CA PRO A 118 -10.39 -30.07 3.08
C PRO A 118 -9.66 -30.34 4.40
N LYS A 119 -8.89 -31.43 4.44
CA LYS A 119 -8.01 -31.80 5.56
C LYS A 119 -6.64 -31.18 5.35
N ARG A 120 -6.52 -29.91 5.73
CA ARG A 120 -5.28 -29.13 5.61
C ARG A 120 -4.25 -29.50 6.67
N VAL A 121 -2.99 -29.25 6.37
CA VAL A 121 -1.86 -29.33 7.32
C VAL A 121 -1.39 -27.96 7.80
N SER A 122 -1.74 -26.91 7.07
CA SER A 122 -1.44 -25.51 7.41
C SER A 122 -2.70 -24.72 7.72
N TYR A 123 -2.55 -23.66 8.52
CA TYR A 123 -3.61 -22.72 8.87
C TYR A 123 -4.86 -23.41 9.45
N LEU A 124 -4.65 -24.21 10.50
CA LEU A 124 -5.67 -25.05 11.13
C LEU A 124 -6.82 -24.25 11.77
N GLU A 125 -6.63 -22.94 11.98
CA GLU A 125 -7.66 -21.98 12.40
C GLU A 125 -8.78 -21.82 11.35
N ILE A 126 -8.47 -22.00 10.07
CA ILE A 126 -9.44 -21.83 8.98
C ILE A 126 -10.34 -23.06 8.89
N VAL A 127 -9.73 -24.25 8.81
CA VAL A 127 -10.40 -25.55 8.87
C VAL A 127 -9.43 -26.58 9.43
N SER A 128 -9.87 -27.36 10.42
CA SER A 128 -9.15 -28.54 10.92
C SER A 128 -10.11 -29.64 11.36
N GLN A 129 -9.68 -30.88 11.17
CA GLN A 129 -10.35 -32.05 11.75
C GLN A 129 -9.89 -32.21 13.21
N VAL A 130 -10.82 -32.47 14.12
CA VAL A 130 -10.49 -32.83 15.50
C VAL A 130 -9.93 -34.26 15.50
N GLU A 131 -8.79 -34.46 16.14
CA GLU A 131 -8.11 -35.76 16.13
C GLU A 131 -8.99 -36.86 16.76
N GLY A 132 -9.11 -37.99 16.06
CA GLY A 132 -9.88 -39.14 16.54
C GLY A 132 -11.40 -39.03 16.37
N THR A 133 -11.92 -37.95 15.78
CA THR A 133 -13.36 -37.77 15.54
C THR A 133 -13.69 -37.39 14.09
N ASP A 134 -14.95 -37.59 13.70
CA ASP A 134 -15.51 -37.10 12.43
C ASP A 134 -15.94 -35.62 12.51
N THR A 135 -15.47 -34.88 13.53
CA THR A 135 -15.85 -33.49 13.77
C THR A 135 -14.80 -32.53 13.26
N PHE A 136 -15.25 -31.39 12.74
CA PHE A 136 -14.40 -30.32 12.23
C PHE A 136 -14.60 -29.05 13.05
N LYS A 137 -13.56 -28.22 13.07
CA LYS A 137 -13.58 -26.88 13.69
C LYS A 137 -12.84 -25.89 12.79
N GLY A 138 -13.08 -24.61 13.01
CA GLY A 138 -12.41 -23.53 12.30
C GLY A 138 -13.39 -22.50 11.76
N TYR A 139 -12.85 -21.40 11.26
CA TYR A 139 -13.61 -20.29 10.72
C TYR A 139 -14.69 -20.71 9.71
N CYS A 140 -14.34 -21.54 8.71
CA CYS A 140 -15.30 -21.93 7.67
C CYS A 140 -16.43 -22.82 8.20
N ILE A 141 -16.15 -23.62 9.25
CA ILE A 141 -17.13 -24.51 9.88
C ILE A 141 -18.13 -23.70 10.71
N ASP A 142 -17.65 -22.70 11.46
CA ASP A 142 -18.51 -21.79 12.23
C ASP A 142 -19.43 -20.99 11.29
N VAL A 143 -18.87 -20.45 10.19
CA VAL A 143 -19.67 -19.72 9.17
C VAL A 143 -20.73 -20.61 8.53
N PHE A 144 -20.37 -21.83 8.13
CA PHE A 144 -21.31 -22.78 7.54
C PHE A 144 -22.44 -23.13 8.52
N THR A 145 -22.09 -23.46 9.76
CA THR A 145 -23.07 -23.84 10.79
C THR A 145 -24.02 -22.68 11.11
N ALA A 146 -23.49 -21.46 11.22
CA ALA A 146 -24.31 -20.26 11.43
C ALA A 146 -25.26 -20.02 10.25
N ALA A 147 -24.80 -20.19 9.01
CA ALA A 147 -25.62 -20.01 7.83
C ALA A 147 -26.73 -21.07 7.72
N VAL A 148 -26.43 -22.33 8.01
CA VAL A 148 -27.42 -23.42 8.02
C VAL A 148 -28.51 -23.15 9.09
N ASN A 149 -28.14 -22.65 10.26
CA ASN A 149 -29.09 -22.35 11.34
C ASN A 149 -30.07 -21.21 11.01
N LEU A 150 -29.77 -20.38 10.00
CA LEU A 150 -30.66 -19.33 9.51
C LEU A 150 -31.65 -19.81 8.45
N LEU A 151 -31.49 -21.05 7.96
CA LEU A 151 -32.40 -21.62 6.98
C LEU A 151 -33.75 -21.94 7.64
N PRO A 152 -34.87 -21.75 6.92
CA PRO A 152 -36.21 -22.02 7.46
C PRO A 152 -36.55 -23.52 7.53
N TYR A 153 -35.61 -24.40 7.19
CA TYR A 153 -35.77 -25.86 7.15
C TYR A 153 -34.48 -26.54 7.62
N ALA A 154 -34.60 -27.76 8.12
CA ALA A 154 -33.45 -28.55 8.52
C ALA A 154 -32.66 -29.05 7.30
N VAL A 155 -31.33 -28.94 7.36
CA VAL A 155 -30.42 -29.53 6.37
C VAL A 155 -29.61 -30.62 7.07
N PRO A 156 -29.99 -31.90 6.93
CA PRO A 156 -29.23 -32.99 7.53
C PRO A 156 -27.96 -33.25 6.71
N TYR A 157 -26.78 -33.14 7.33
CA TYR A 157 -25.49 -33.33 6.67
C TYR A 157 -24.50 -34.13 7.52
N LYS A 158 -23.53 -34.76 6.86
CA LYS A 158 -22.32 -35.34 7.45
C LYS A 158 -21.09 -34.71 6.78
N LEU A 159 -20.15 -34.25 7.59
CA LEU A 159 -18.85 -33.76 7.12
C LEU A 159 -17.92 -34.94 6.85
N VAL A 160 -17.23 -34.90 5.72
CA VAL A 160 -16.33 -35.97 5.27
C VAL A 160 -14.97 -35.35 4.91
N PRO A 161 -13.85 -35.84 5.49
CA PRO A 161 -12.54 -35.30 5.19
C PRO A 161 -12.12 -35.57 3.74
N PHE A 162 -11.43 -34.60 3.15
CA PHE A 162 -10.81 -34.70 1.83
C PHE A 162 -9.32 -34.35 1.91
N GLY A 163 -8.45 -35.26 1.46
CA GLY A 163 -7.00 -35.09 1.50
C GLY A 163 -6.28 -36.20 2.28
N ASP A 164 -4.96 -36.29 2.09
CA ASP A 164 -4.10 -37.29 2.73
C ASP A 164 -3.72 -36.93 4.19
N GLY A 165 -3.98 -35.69 4.61
CA GLY A 165 -3.56 -35.15 5.90
C GLY A 165 -2.05 -34.96 6.03
N ARG A 166 -1.30 -35.00 4.91
CA ARG A 166 0.15 -34.76 4.85
C ARG A 166 0.48 -33.49 4.09
N ASN A 167 -0.29 -33.19 3.04
CA ASN A 167 -0.17 -31.98 2.24
C ASN A 167 -1.50 -31.23 2.21
N ASN A 168 -1.47 -29.94 1.90
CA ASN A 168 -2.71 -29.21 1.65
C ASN A 168 -3.37 -29.76 0.37
N PRO A 169 -4.64 -30.19 0.43
CA PRO A 169 -5.32 -30.78 -0.72
C PRO A 169 -5.64 -29.71 -1.78
N SER A 170 -5.86 -30.14 -3.03
CA SER A 170 -6.31 -29.24 -4.09
C SER A 170 -7.82 -29.03 -4.03
N ASP A 171 -8.27 -27.80 -3.79
CA ASP A 171 -9.72 -27.53 -3.76
C ASP A 171 -10.36 -27.68 -5.15
N THR A 172 -9.59 -27.56 -6.22
CA THR A 172 -10.08 -27.81 -7.57
C THR A 172 -10.49 -29.27 -7.73
N GLU A 173 -9.72 -30.21 -7.15
CA GLU A 173 -10.08 -31.62 -7.11
C GLU A 173 -11.27 -31.88 -6.20
N LEU A 174 -11.35 -31.22 -5.03
CA LEU A 174 -12.52 -31.29 -4.15
C LEU A 174 -13.81 -30.87 -4.88
N VAL A 175 -13.75 -29.77 -5.61
CA VAL A 175 -14.86 -29.27 -6.43
C VAL A 175 -15.21 -30.25 -7.56
N ARG A 176 -14.20 -30.84 -8.21
CA ARG A 176 -14.42 -31.86 -9.25
C ARG A 176 -15.19 -33.06 -8.68
N LEU A 177 -14.90 -33.49 -7.45
CA LEU A 177 -15.58 -34.62 -6.82
C LEU A 177 -17.08 -34.39 -6.56
N ILE A 178 -17.52 -33.13 -6.47
CA ILE A 178 -18.96 -32.77 -6.43
C ILE A 178 -19.62 -33.15 -7.76
N THR A 179 -18.99 -32.83 -8.90
CA THR A 179 -19.54 -33.12 -10.24
C THR A 179 -19.69 -34.62 -10.50
N THR A 180 -18.82 -35.43 -9.88
CA THR A 180 -18.88 -36.91 -9.96
C THR A 180 -19.83 -37.55 -8.96
N GLY A 181 -20.49 -36.77 -8.10
CA GLY A 181 -21.44 -37.26 -7.09
C GLY A 181 -20.78 -37.97 -5.90
N VAL A 182 -19.48 -37.78 -5.67
CA VAL A 182 -18.79 -38.31 -4.48
C VAL A 182 -19.18 -37.49 -3.25
N TYR A 183 -19.20 -36.17 -3.40
CA TYR A 183 -19.72 -35.23 -2.40
C TYR A 183 -20.96 -34.52 -2.94
N ASP A 184 -21.87 -34.18 -2.04
CA ASP A 184 -23.12 -33.47 -2.37
C ASP A 184 -22.94 -31.94 -2.21
N ALA A 185 -21.88 -31.50 -1.54
CA ALA A 185 -21.38 -30.12 -1.44
C ALA A 185 -19.93 -30.13 -0.94
N ALA A 186 -19.24 -28.98 -0.98
CA ALA A 186 -17.96 -28.80 -0.29
C ALA A 186 -17.91 -27.47 0.47
N ILE A 187 -17.33 -27.52 1.66
CA ILE A 187 -17.14 -26.36 2.54
C ILE A 187 -15.69 -26.28 2.98
N GLY A 188 -15.21 -25.07 3.20
CA GLY A 188 -13.81 -24.76 3.46
C GLY A 188 -13.41 -23.53 2.68
N ASP A 189 -12.12 -23.24 2.66
CA ASP A 189 -11.50 -22.05 2.06
C ASP A 189 -11.44 -22.09 0.52
N ILE A 190 -12.55 -22.46 -0.12
CA ILE A 190 -12.58 -22.69 -1.56
C ILE A 190 -12.72 -21.34 -2.27
N ALA A 191 -11.61 -20.87 -2.85
CA ALA A 191 -11.60 -19.67 -3.69
C ALA A 191 -12.56 -19.81 -4.89
N ILE A 192 -13.42 -18.81 -5.07
CA ILE A 192 -14.35 -18.68 -6.20
C ILE A 192 -13.54 -18.16 -7.41
N ILE A 193 -13.25 -19.06 -8.35
CA ILE A 193 -12.49 -18.76 -9.58
C ILE A 193 -13.21 -19.29 -10.82
N THR A 194 -12.91 -18.72 -11.98
CA THR A 194 -13.59 -19.04 -13.26
C THR A 194 -13.57 -20.53 -13.63
N ASN A 195 -12.46 -21.23 -13.36
CA ASN A 195 -12.39 -22.67 -13.64
C ASN A 195 -13.39 -23.47 -12.78
N ARG A 196 -13.52 -23.11 -11.50
CA ARG A 196 -14.42 -23.81 -10.55
C ARG A 196 -15.88 -23.44 -10.76
N THR A 197 -16.21 -22.18 -11.07
CA THR A 197 -17.59 -21.75 -11.35
C THR A 197 -18.17 -22.37 -12.63
N ARG A 198 -17.32 -22.86 -13.53
CA ARG A 198 -17.78 -23.67 -14.68
C ARG A 198 -18.25 -25.06 -14.26
N MET A 199 -17.79 -25.60 -13.12
CA MET A 199 -18.12 -26.95 -12.66
C MET A 199 -19.29 -26.97 -11.67
N VAL A 200 -19.37 -25.98 -10.78
CA VAL A 200 -20.28 -25.95 -9.63
C VAL A 200 -20.83 -24.54 -9.39
N ASP A 201 -21.91 -24.45 -8.62
CA ASP A 201 -22.44 -23.18 -8.15
C ASP A 201 -21.87 -22.86 -6.78
N PHE A 202 -21.45 -21.61 -6.60
CA PHE A 202 -20.94 -21.11 -5.33
C PHE A 202 -21.97 -20.26 -4.61
N THR A 203 -21.84 -20.21 -3.28
CA THR A 203 -22.51 -19.17 -2.51
C THR A 203 -21.93 -17.79 -2.77
N GLN A 204 -22.61 -16.74 -2.32
CA GLN A 204 -21.97 -15.45 -2.10
C GLN A 204 -20.70 -15.63 -1.24
N PRO A 205 -19.63 -14.88 -1.53
CA PRO A 205 -18.39 -14.99 -0.78
C PRO A 205 -18.61 -14.57 0.66
N TYR A 206 -18.14 -15.36 1.62
CA TYR A 206 -18.25 -15.04 3.05
C TYR A 206 -16.97 -14.36 3.60
N ILE A 207 -15.91 -14.30 2.78
CA ILE A 207 -14.67 -13.58 3.08
C ILE A 207 -14.02 -13.15 1.75
N GLU A 208 -13.48 -11.92 1.73
CA GLU A 208 -12.67 -11.43 0.62
C GLU A 208 -11.21 -11.85 0.83
N SER A 209 -10.64 -12.59 -0.13
CA SER A 209 -9.30 -13.14 -0.01
C SER A 209 -8.66 -13.28 -1.39
N GLY A 210 -8.18 -12.15 -1.93
CA GLY A 210 -7.40 -12.15 -3.17
C GLY A 210 -5.91 -12.39 -2.93
N LEU A 211 -5.17 -12.54 -4.02
CA LEU A 211 -3.73 -12.77 -3.98
C LEU A 211 -2.98 -11.48 -3.66
N VAL A 212 -2.01 -11.62 -2.75
CA VAL A 212 -1.10 -10.56 -2.30
C VAL A 212 0.34 -11.05 -2.37
N VAL A 213 1.28 -10.10 -2.39
CA VAL A 213 2.72 -10.39 -2.38
C VAL A 213 3.28 -10.14 -0.99
N VAL A 214 3.96 -11.13 -0.42
CA VAL A 214 4.66 -11.03 0.87
C VAL A 214 6.16 -11.05 0.65
N ALA A 215 6.85 -10.08 1.23
CA ALA A 215 8.31 -9.98 1.14
C ALA A 215 8.91 -9.50 2.47
N PRO A 216 10.22 -9.78 2.71
CA PRO A 216 10.91 -9.26 3.89
C PRO A 216 11.04 -7.74 3.82
N VAL A 217 10.76 -7.08 4.95
CA VAL A 217 10.90 -5.63 5.08
C VAL A 217 12.10 -5.28 5.96
N ARG A 218 12.94 -4.36 5.49
CA ARG A 218 14.04 -3.80 6.27
C ARG A 218 13.68 -2.41 6.73
N LYS A 219 13.77 -2.17 8.04
CA LYS A 219 13.69 -0.82 8.61
C LYS A 219 14.89 -0.03 8.08
N SER A 220 14.64 1.13 7.46
CA SER A 220 15.74 2.00 7.05
C SER A 220 16.52 2.41 8.30
N ASN A 221 17.80 2.03 8.39
CA ASN A 221 18.62 2.41 9.52
C ASN A 221 18.69 3.94 9.62
N SER A 222 18.40 4.47 10.80
CA SER A 222 18.73 5.85 11.18
C SER A 222 20.24 6.04 10.96
N SER A 223 20.56 6.90 9.98
CA SER A 223 21.95 7.26 9.65
C SER A 223 22.34 8.53 10.41
N ALA A 224 23.59 8.61 10.88
CA ALA A 224 24.13 9.78 11.59
C ALA A 224 24.06 11.11 10.81
N TRP A 225 23.89 11.02 9.48
CA TRP A 225 23.77 12.15 8.55
C TRP A 225 22.33 12.36 8.07
N ALA A 226 21.33 11.92 8.83
CA ALA A 226 19.91 12.05 8.43
C ALA A 226 19.51 13.50 8.12
N PHE A 227 20.16 14.49 8.76
CA PHE A 227 19.93 15.92 8.51
C PHE A 227 20.32 16.40 7.10
N LEU A 228 21.17 15.67 6.37
CA LEU A 228 21.52 16.03 4.98
C LEU A 228 20.56 15.43 3.94
N ARG A 229 19.75 14.43 4.32
CA ARG A 229 18.81 13.72 3.41
C ARG A 229 17.71 14.57 2.78
N PRO A 230 17.17 15.64 3.41
CA PRO A 230 16.07 16.41 2.82
C PRO A 230 16.38 17.00 1.44
N PHE A 231 17.66 17.27 1.14
CA PHE A 231 18.10 17.80 -0.15
C PHE A 231 19.11 16.89 -0.82
N THR A 232 19.03 16.81 -2.15
CA THR A 232 20.02 16.09 -2.94
C THR A 232 21.36 16.83 -2.93
N PRO A 233 22.50 16.14 -3.12
CA PRO A 233 23.80 16.78 -3.22
C PRO A 233 23.84 17.90 -4.27
N GLY A 234 23.12 17.72 -5.39
CA GLY A 234 22.99 18.75 -6.44
C GLY A 234 22.34 20.03 -5.93
N LEU A 235 21.25 19.93 -5.15
CA LEU A 235 20.57 21.10 -4.61
C LEU A 235 21.43 21.83 -3.57
N TRP A 236 22.18 21.10 -2.73
CA TRP A 236 23.16 21.68 -1.82
C TRP A 236 24.24 22.49 -2.57
N CYS A 237 24.78 21.93 -3.66
CA CYS A 237 25.78 22.61 -4.48
C CYS A 237 25.23 23.87 -5.15
N VAL A 238 24.05 23.78 -5.80
CA VAL A 238 23.41 24.93 -6.45
C VAL A 238 23.15 26.04 -5.43
N THR A 239 22.61 25.68 -4.27
CA THR A 239 22.34 26.61 -3.18
C THR A 239 23.63 27.33 -2.75
N ALA A 240 24.72 26.59 -2.50
CA ALA A 240 26.01 27.18 -2.13
C ALA A 240 26.59 28.12 -3.21
N ILE A 241 26.46 27.77 -4.49
CA ILE A 241 26.92 28.61 -5.60
C ILE A 241 26.11 29.92 -5.66
N PHE A 242 24.79 29.85 -5.55
CA PHE A 242 23.94 31.05 -5.55
C PHE A 242 24.20 31.96 -4.34
N PHE A 243 24.56 31.41 -3.17
CA PHE A 243 25.03 32.22 -2.03
C PHE A 243 26.24 33.07 -2.39
N LEU A 244 27.22 32.49 -3.09
CA LEU A 244 28.42 33.23 -3.51
C LEU A 244 28.10 34.27 -4.57
N ILE A 245 27.23 33.94 -5.55
CA ILE A 245 26.83 34.86 -6.62
C ILE A 245 26.10 36.07 -6.05
N VAL A 246 25.10 35.86 -5.19
CA VAL A 246 24.33 36.96 -4.59
C VAL A 246 25.20 37.80 -3.67
N GLY A 247 26.06 37.17 -2.88
CA GLY A 247 27.08 37.87 -2.09
C GLY A 247 27.95 38.79 -2.94
N PHE A 248 28.43 38.30 -4.08
CA PHE A 248 29.23 39.07 -5.02
C PHE A 248 28.44 40.21 -5.69
N VAL A 249 27.19 39.98 -6.09
CA VAL A 249 26.33 41.03 -6.67
C VAL A 249 26.05 42.13 -5.66
N VAL A 250 25.69 41.78 -4.42
CA VAL A 250 25.48 42.76 -3.35
C VAL A 250 26.78 43.50 -3.04
N TRP A 251 27.93 42.81 -3.03
CA TRP A 251 29.23 43.44 -2.90
C TRP A 251 29.45 44.51 -3.97
N ILE A 252 29.26 44.22 -5.27
CA ILE A 252 29.42 45.22 -6.34
C ILE A 252 28.52 46.45 -6.10
N LEU A 253 27.25 46.21 -5.74
CA LEU A 253 26.25 47.27 -5.60
C LEU A 253 26.44 48.14 -4.34
N GLU A 254 26.97 47.57 -3.26
CA GLU A 254 27.20 48.27 -2.00
C GLU A 254 28.62 48.82 -1.89
N HIS A 255 29.62 48.24 -2.57
CA HIS A 255 31.04 48.60 -2.44
C HIS A 255 31.33 50.09 -2.74
N ARG A 256 30.55 50.70 -3.64
CA ARG A 256 30.72 52.11 -3.99
C ARG A 256 30.15 53.08 -2.96
N ILE A 257 29.17 52.66 -2.15
CA ILE A 257 28.31 53.53 -1.35
C ILE A 257 28.45 53.26 0.15
N ASN A 258 28.76 52.03 0.54
CA ASN A 258 28.73 51.55 1.91
C ASN A 258 30.15 51.31 2.42
N ASP A 259 30.55 52.05 3.45
CA ASP A 259 31.89 51.94 4.04
C ASP A 259 32.10 50.61 4.78
N ASP A 260 31.02 49.90 5.15
CA ASP A 260 31.08 48.58 5.78
C ASP A 260 31.59 47.47 4.84
N PHE A 261 31.48 47.69 3.53
CA PHE A 261 32.00 46.79 2.49
C PHE A 261 33.36 47.25 1.93
N ARG A 262 34.02 48.19 2.61
CA ARG A 262 35.38 48.68 2.31
C ARG A 262 36.40 48.12 3.32
N GLY A 263 37.64 48.00 2.87
CA GLY A 263 38.75 47.42 3.65
C GLY A 263 39.82 46.79 2.76
N PRO A 264 40.91 46.24 3.32
CA PRO A 264 41.87 45.42 2.58
C PRO A 264 41.18 44.20 1.92
N PRO A 265 41.67 43.70 0.78
CA PRO A 265 40.97 42.69 -0.04
C PRO A 265 40.66 41.39 0.73
N LYS A 266 41.45 41.04 1.75
CA LYS A 266 41.19 39.88 2.61
C LYS A 266 39.97 40.07 3.52
N GLU A 267 39.78 41.27 4.07
CA GLU A 267 38.63 41.57 4.93
C GLU A 267 37.34 41.64 4.10
N GLN A 268 37.41 42.18 2.88
CA GLN A 268 36.26 42.24 1.97
C GLN A 268 35.69 40.85 1.63
N VAL A 269 36.55 39.90 1.28
CA VAL A 269 36.12 38.52 0.98
C VAL A 269 35.46 37.87 2.21
N VAL A 270 36.00 38.12 3.40
CA VAL A 270 35.40 37.64 4.65
C VAL A 270 34.05 38.28 4.91
N THR A 271 33.91 39.60 4.70
CA THR A 271 32.64 40.32 4.86
C THR A 271 31.58 39.82 3.89
N VAL A 272 31.93 39.53 2.64
CA VAL A 272 30.99 38.99 1.63
C VAL A 272 30.53 37.58 1.98
N LEU A 273 31.46 36.71 2.37
CA LEU A 273 31.13 35.35 2.79
C LEU A 273 30.29 35.33 4.06
N TRP A 274 30.64 36.17 5.04
CA TRP A 274 29.90 36.30 6.30
C TRP A 274 28.49 36.86 6.05
N PHE A 275 28.37 37.94 5.28
CA PHE A 275 27.09 38.54 4.93
C PHE A 275 26.17 37.53 4.22
N SER A 276 26.71 36.81 3.22
CA SER A 276 25.97 35.79 2.46
C SER A 276 25.49 34.65 3.36
N LEU A 277 26.35 34.16 4.25
CA LEU A 277 26.01 33.08 5.19
C LEU A 277 25.02 33.54 6.27
N SER A 278 25.12 34.78 6.76
CA SER A 278 24.19 35.36 7.72
C SER A 278 22.76 35.49 7.18
N THR A 279 22.61 35.61 5.85
CA THR A 279 21.28 35.66 5.20
C THR A 279 20.47 34.38 5.39
N LEU A 280 21.11 33.21 5.54
CA LEU A 280 20.44 31.92 5.77
C LEU A 280 19.68 31.85 7.09
N PHE A 281 20.23 32.49 8.12
CA PHE A 281 19.72 32.43 9.48
C PHE A 281 18.94 33.69 9.87
N PHE A 282 18.59 34.54 8.89
CA PHE A 282 17.97 35.85 9.11
C PHE A 282 18.76 36.76 10.07
N ALA A 283 20.08 36.54 10.19
CA ALA A 283 20.96 37.25 11.13
C ALA A 283 21.71 38.39 10.43
N HIS A 284 21.00 39.26 9.70
CA HIS A 284 21.62 40.35 8.95
C HIS A 284 22.12 41.45 9.89
N LYS A 285 23.44 41.56 10.06
CA LYS A 285 24.06 42.63 10.87
C LYS A 285 24.32 43.91 10.05
N GLN A 286 24.43 43.83 8.73
CA GLN A 286 24.78 44.95 7.85
C GLN A 286 23.56 45.55 7.17
N ASN A 287 23.39 46.87 7.30
CA ASN A 287 22.35 47.61 6.59
C ASN A 287 22.80 47.88 5.15
N THR A 288 22.00 47.46 4.16
CA THR A 288 22.21 47.82 2.76
C THR A 288 21.69 49.23 2.48
N ILE A 289 22.51 50.06 1.87
CA ILE A 289 22.20 51.47 1.60
C ILE A 289 21.66 51.62 0.16
N SER A 290 22.11 50.79 -0.78
CA SER A 290 21.73 50.86 -2.20
C SER A 290 20.28 50.42 -2.44
N THR A 291 19.53 51.17 -3.24
CA THR A 291 18.16 50.80 -3.64
C THR A 291 18.11 49.52 -4.48
N LEU A 292 19.07 49.36 -5.40
CA LEU A 292 19.21 48.13 -6.20
C LEU A 292 19.71 46.96 -5.34
N GLY A 293 20.62 47.22 -4.41
CA GLY A 293 21.09 46.21 -3.44
C GLY A 293 19.94 45.69 -2.55
N ARG A 294 19.05 46.58 -2.10
CA ARG A 294 17.83 46.21 -1.35
C ARG A 294 16.87 45.37 -2.18
N LEU A 295 16.67 45.70 -3.45
CA LEU A 295 15.79 44.90 -4.33
C LEU A 295 16.30 43.46 -4.47
N VAL A 296 17.60 43.31 -4.78
CA VAL A 296 18.24 41.99 -4.89
C VAL A 296 18.17 41.22 -3.57
N LEU A 297 18.41 41.90 -2.44
CA LEU A 297 18.34 41.31 -1.11
C LEU A 297 16.92 40.84 -0.73
N ILE A 298 15.87 41.62 -1.05
CA ILE A 298 14.48 41.23 -0.78
C ILE A 298 14.11 39.97 -1.56
N ILE A 299 14.45 39.91 -2.86
CA ILE A 299 14.22 38.73 -3.69
C ILE A 299 15.00 37.53 -3.15
N TRP A 300 16.25 37.73 -2.75
CA TRP A 300 17.07 36.68 -2.17
C TRP A 300 16.52 36.15 -0.85
N LEU A 301 16.07 37.03 0.04
CA LEU A 301 15.44 36.65 1.31
C LEU A 301 14.18 35.83 1.10
N PHE A 302 13.39 36.14 0.06
CA PHE A 302 12.24 35.34 -0.33
C PHE A 302 12.67 33.93 -0.77
N VAL A 303 13.73 33.80 -1.58
CA VAL A 303 14.28 32.50 -1.99
C VAL A 303 14.77 31.71 -0.77
N VAL A 304 15.53 32.32 0.13
CA VAL A 304 16.03 31.68 1.36
C VAL A 304 14.88 31.22 2.25
N LEU A 305 13.82 32.02 2.39
CA LEU A 305 12.61 31.65 3.13
C LEU A 305 11.97 30.37 2.56
N ILE A 306 11.85 30.27 1.23
CA ILE A 306 11.29 29.09 0.56
C ILE A 306 12.19 27.87 0.75
N ILE A 307 13.52 28.02 0.66
CA ILE A 307 14.48 26.94 0.89
C ILE A 307 14.37 26.42 2.33
N ASN A 308 14.40 27.31 3.33
CA ASN A 308 14.28 26.93 4.74
C ASN A 308 12.93 26.26 5.07
N SER A 309 11.84 26.80 4.51
CA SER A 309 10.50 26.22 4.67
C SER A 309 10.42 24.83 4.03
N SER A 310 10.98 24.66 2.82
CA SER A 310 10.98 23.39 2.09
C SER A 310 11.87 22.34 2.76
N TYR A 311 13.01 22.76 3.33
CA TYR A 311 13.88 21.89 4.14
C TYR A 311 13.12 21.36 5.36
N THR A 312 12.45 22.25 6.10
CA THR A 312 11.69 21.89 7.30
C THR A 312 10.51 20.97 6.96
N ALA A 313 9.78 21.26 5.88
CA ALA A 313 8.68 20.43 5.42
C ALA A 313 9.16 19.02 4.99
N SER A 314 10.25 18.95 4.22
CA SER A 314 10.81 17.68 3.73
C SER A 314 11.39 16.84 4.87
N LEU A 315 12.13 17.46 5.79
CA LEU A 315 12.62 16.81 7.00
C LEU A 315 11.46 16.25 7.84
N THR A 316 10.40 17.03 8.02
CA THR A 316 9.20 16.61 8.75
C THR A 316 8.54 15.42 8.06
N SER A 317 8.35 15.46 6.73
CA SER A 317 7.78 14.34 5.96
C SER A 317 8.60 13.06 6.05
N ILE A 318 9.93 13.17 6.07
CA ILE A 318 10.83 12.01 6.21
C ILE A 318 10.72 11.42 7.63
N LEU A 319 10.53 12.26 8.64
CA LEU A 319 10.39 11.82 10.03
C LEU A 319 9.00 11.24 10.34
N THR A 320 7.96 11.64 9.61
CA THR A 320 6.59 11.12 9.81
C THR A 320 6.34 9.79 9.09
N VAL A 321 7.05 9.50 8.00
CA VAL A 321 6.89 8.25 7.24
C VAL A 321 7.98 7.26 7.64
N GLN A 322 7.60 6.17 8.33
CA GLN A 322 8.50 5.03 8.52
C GLN A 322 8.83 4.41 7.15
N GLN A 323 10.05 4.61 6.66
CA GLN A 323 10.51 3.99 5.42
C GLN A 323 10.89 2.53 5.67
N LEU A 324 9.94 1.62 5.41
CA LEU A 324 10.23 0.22 5.19
C LEU A 324 10.71 0.04 3.76
N SER A 325 11.93 -0.47 3.62
CA SER A 325 12.51 -0.77 2.31
C SER A 325 12.39 -2.27 2.02
N SER A 326 11.79 -2.62 0.89
CA SER A 326 11.74 -3.98 0.33
C SER A 326 12.32 -3.94 -1.09
N PRO A 327 13.14 -4.93 -1.49
CA PRO A 327 13.62 -5.07 -2.87
C PRO A 327 12.47 -5.29 -3.87
N VAL A 328 11.44 -6.03 -3.46
CA VAL A 328 10.22 -6.26 -4.24
C VAL A 328 9.26 -5.10 -3.96
N LYS A 329 8.66 -4.51 -5.00
CA LYS A 329 7.67 -3.42 -4.89
C LYS A 329 6.22 -3.85 -5.18
N GLY A 330 6.04 -5.08 -5.66
CA GLY A 330 4.73 -5.68 -5.94
C GLY A 330 4.83 -6.76 -7.01
N ILE A 331 3.69 -7.15 -7.56
CA ILE A 331 3.61 -8.21 -8.57
C ILE A 331 4.35 -7.87 -9.87
N GLU A 332 4.35 -6.61 -10.31
CA GLU A 332 5.04 -6.15 -11.52
C GLU A 332 6.56 -6.40 -11.46
N THR A 333 7.16 -6.25 -10.28
CA THR A 333 8.58 -6.54 -10.06
C THR A 333 8.87 -8.03 -10.23
N LEU A 334 7.95 -8.90 -9.78
CA LEU A 334 8.12 -10.36 -9.90
C LEU A 334 7.91 -10.85 -11.33
N ILE A 335 7.02 -10.22 -12.10
CA ILE A 335 6.82 -10.53 -13.52
C ILE A 335 8.07 -10.17 -14.33
N SER A 336 8.66 -9.00 -14.04
CA SER A 336 9.84 -8.50 -14.76
C SER A 336 11.17 -9.13 -14.30
N SER A 337 11.27 -9.58 -13.05
CA SER A 337 12.45 -10.29 -12.54
C SER A 337 12.43 -11.78 -12.88
N ASN A 338 13.57 -12.46 -12.70
CA ASN A 338 13.71 -13.92 -12.86
C ASN A 338 13.81 -14.65 -11.51
N ASP A 339 13.49 -13.98 -10.41
CA ASP A 339 13.69 -14.54 -9.08
C ASP A 339 12.66 -15.66 -8.77
N PRO A 340 12.99 -16.61 -7.87
CA PRO A 340 12.06 -17.63 -7.40
C PRO A 340 10.90 -17.03 -6.58
N ILE A 341 9.71 -17.58 -6.74
CA ILE A 341 8.47 -17.12 -6.11
C ILE A 341 7.85 -18.30 -5.35
N GLY A 342 7.60 -18.12 -4.06
CA GLY A 342 6.90 -19.12 -3.25
C GLY A 342 5.38 -19.03 -3.43
N HIS A 343 4.68 -20.15 -3.35
CA HIS A 343 3.22 -20.18 -3.28
C HIS A 343 2.76 -21.34 -2.39
N GLN A 344 1.51 -21.29 -1.91
CA GLN A 344 0.94 -22.39 -1.14
C GLN A 344 0.74 -23.63 -2.03
N GLN A 345 1.14 -24.80 -1.53
CA GLN A 345 0.75 -26.07 -2.13
C GLN A 345 -0.78 -26.21 -2.11
N GLY A 346 -1.36 -26.65 -3.22
CA GLY A 346 -2.82 -26.84 -3.36
C GLY A 346 -3.62 -25.57 -3.67
N SER A 347 -3.01 -24.39 -3.60
CA SER A 347 -3.65 -23.11 -3.95
C SER A 347 -3.76 -22.90 -5.45
N PHE A 348 -4.78 -22.13 -5.86
CA PHE A 348 -4.96 -21.66 -7.24
C PHE A 348 -3.90 -20.64 -7.67
N ALA A 349 -3.11 -20.10 -6.73
CA ALA A 349 -2.06 -19.12 -6.99
C ALA A 349 -1.09 -19.62 -8.08
N ARG A 350 -0.70 -20.90 -8.06
CA ARG A 350 0.18 -21.49 -9.09
C ARG A 350 -0.40 -21.30 -10.48
N ASP A 351 -1.63 -21.77 -10.68
CA ASP A 351 -2.29 -21.74 -12.00
C ASP A 351 -2.47 -20.31 -12.46
N TYR A 352 -2.85 -19.39 -11.57
CA TYR A 352 -2.96 -17.97 -11.89
C TYR A 352 -1.62 -17.35 -12.32
N LEU A 353 -0.52 -17.62 -11.60
CA LEU A 353 0.81 -17.10 -11.95
C LEU A 353 1.31 -17.63 -13.30
N VAL A 354 1.02 -18.89 -13.63
CA VAL A 354 1.45 -19.52 -14.89
C VAL A 354 0.56 -19.10 -16.06
N GLU A 355 -0.75 -19.28 -15.94
CA GLU A 355 -1.72 -19.14 -17.04
C GLU A 355 -2.05 -17.67 -17.33
N GLU A 356 -2.24 -16.84 -16.30
CA GLU A 356 -2.68 -15.45 -16.47
C GLU A 356 -1.51 -14.46 -16.51
N LEU A 357 -0.47 -14.68 -15.71
CA LEU A 357 0.70 -13.77 -15.65
C LEU A 357 1.90 -14.24 -16.47
N GLY A 358 1.86 -15.44 -17.06
CA GLY A 358 2.92 -15.97 -17.92
C GLY A 358 4.25 -16.22 -17.19
N ILE A 359 4.22 -16.43 -15.86
CA ILE A 359 5.41 -16.74 -15.08
C ILE A 359 5.80 -18.19 -15.33
N ARG A 360 7.10 -18.42 -15.59
CA ARG A 360 7.63 -19.77 -15.83
C ARG A 360 7.47 -20.64 -14.58
N GLU A 361 6.89 -21.82 -14.75
CA GLU A 361 6.67 -22.78 -13.65
C GLU A 361 7.95 -23.16 -12.91
N SER A 362 9.11 -23.19 -13.60
CA SER A 362 10.42 -23.47 -12.98
C SER A 362 10.85 -22.47 -11.90
N ARG A 363 10.20 -21.31 -11.81
CA ARG A 363 10.45 -20.28 -10.78
C ARG A 363 9.55 -20.45 -9.55
N LEU A 364 8.51 -21.26 -9.66
CA LEU A 364 7.50 -21.41 -8.62
C LEU A 364 7.94 -22.51 -7.64
N ILE A 365 8.00 -22.16 -6.36
CA ILE A 365 8.39 -23.06 -5.28
C ILE A 365 7.16 -23.34 -4.42
N PRO A 366 6.66 -24.59 -4.39
CA PRO A 366 5.54 -24.94 -3.53
C PRO A 366 5.99 -24.98 -2.06
N LEU A 367 5.18 -24.38 -1.19
CA LEU A 367 5.42 -24.30 0.24
C LEU A 367 4.18 -24.84 0.99
N ASN A 368 4.41 -25.70 1.98
CA ASN A 368 3.34 -26.42 2.68
C ASN A 368 2.92 -25.78 4.00
N SER A 369 3.81 -25.04 4.66
CA SER A 369 3.60 -24.51 6.02
C SER A 369 4.01 -23.04 6.17
N PRO A 370 3.40 -22.30 7.13
CA PRO A 370 3.84 -20.95 7.49
C PRO A 370 5.33 -20.88 7.89
N GLU A 371 5.89 -21.94 8.46
CA GLU A 371 7.30 -22.03 8.83
C GLU A 371 8.21 -22.14 7.60
N GLU A 372 7.78 -22.84 6.56
CA GLU A 372 8.47 -22.87 5.27
C GLU A 372 8.42 -21.51 4.58
N TYR A 373 7.31 -20.78 4.68
CA TYR A 373 7.20 -19.41 4.14
C TYR A 373 8.26 -18.51 4.77
N ALA A 374 8.32 -18.51 6.10
CA ALA A 374 9.27 -17.68 6.83
C ALA A 374 10.73 -18.05 6.53
N ARG A 375 11.05 -19.35 6.42
CA ARG A 375 12.40 -19.81 6.05
C ARG A 375 12.76 -19.39 4.63
N ALA A 376 11.91 -19.69 3.66
CA ALA A 376 12.17 -19.36 2.26
C ALA A 376 12.32 -17.84 2.03
N LEU A 377 11.52 -17.01 2.71
CA LEU A 377 11.63 -15.55 2.64
C LEU A 377 12.89 -15.00 3.34
N LYS A 378 13.39 -15.68 4.38
CA LYS A 378 14.64 -15.31 5.07
C LYS A 378 15.88 -15.63 4.27
N ASP A 379 15.91 -16.82 3.67
CA ASP A 379 17.03 -17.29 2.86
C ASP A 379 17.18 -16.45 1.58
N GLY A 380 16.05 -15.96 1.05
CA GLY A 380 16.02 -15.06 -0.10
C GLY A 380 16.43 -15.75 -1.41
N PRO A 381 16.32 -15.06 -2.56
CA PRO A 381 16.52 -15.67 -3.87
C PRO A 381 17.96 -16.14 -4.12
N HIS A 382 18.95 -15.55 -3.45
CA HIS A 382 20.36 -15.92 -3.58
C HIS A 382 20.79 -17.01 -2.60
N GLY A 383 20.03 -17.26 -1.52
CA GLY A 383 20.34 -18.24 -0.48
C GLY A 383 19.63 -19.59 -0.65
N GLY A 384 18.99 -19.82 -1.80
CA GLY A 384 18.17 -21.02 -2.03
C GLY A 384 16.70 -20.89 -1.58
N GLY A 385 16.29 -19.69 -1.18
CA GLY A 385 14.90 -19.33 -0.85
C GLY A 385 14.19 -18.61 -2.01
N VAL A 386 13.22 -17.77 -1.65
CA VAL A 386 12.36 -17.03 -2.60
C VAL A 386 12.50 -15.52 -2.42
N ALA A 387 12.26 -14.76 -3.49
CA ALA A 387 12.21 -13.30 -3.41
C ALA A 387 10.93 -12.81 -2.72
N ALA A 388 9.83 -13.50 -2.96
CA ALA A 388 8.53 -13.21 -2.36
C ALA A 388 7.67 -14.48 -2.33
N VAL A 389 6.63 -14.46 -1.50
CA VAL A 389 5.55 -15.46 -1.50
C VAL A 389 4.28 -14.79 -2.02
N VAL A 390 3.58 -15.47 -2.92
CA VAL A 390 2.26 -15.07 -3.40
C VAL A 390 1.22 -16.02 -2.83
N ASP A 391 0.29 -15.48 -2.07
CA ASP A 391 -0.78 -16.25 -1.44
C ASP A 391 -2.02 -15.40 -1.18
N GLU A 392 -3.10 -16.04 -0.77
CA GLU A 392 -4.37 -15.38 -0.49
C GLU A 392 -4.30 -14.56 0.81
N ARG A 393 -4.94 -13.39 0.80
CA ARG A 393 -4.84 -12.40 1.87
C ARG A 393 -5.21 -12.95 3.26
N ALA A 394 -6.26 -13.75 3.37
CA ALA A 394 -6.68 -14.30 4.66
C ALA A 394 -5.60 -15.20 5.30
N TYR A 395 -4.83 -15.95 4.50
CA TYR A 395 -3.68 -16.72 4.98
C TYR A 395 -2.52 -15.83 5.40
N VAL A 396 -2.27 -14.80 4.59
CA VAL A 396 -1.17 -13.87 4.82
C VAL A 396 -1.40 -13.03 6.07
N ASP A 397 -2.62 -12.56 6.32
CA ASP A 397 -2.95 -11.80 7.53
C ASP A 397 -2.68 -12.63 8.79
N LEU A 398 -3.02 -13.92 8.79
CA LEU A 398 -2.71 -14.85 9.87
C LEU A 398 -1.19 -15.14 10.00
N PHE A 399 -0.47 -15.24 8.87
CA PHE A 399 0.99 -15.38 8.87
C PHE A 399 1.70 -14.16 9.47
N LEU A 400 1.26 -12.96 9.10
CA LEU A 400 1.84 -11.69 9.54
C LEU A 400 1.47 -11.33 10.98
N SER A 401 0.38 -11.87 11.52
CA SER A 401 -0.02 -11.61 12.91
C SER A 401 1.07 -12.03 13.91
N THR A 402 1.92 -13.00 13.56
CA THR A 402 3.00 -13.51 14.42
C THR A 402 4.40 -13.11 13.95
N ARG A 403 4.56 -12.49 12.76
CA ARG A 403 5.86 -12.31 12.08
C ARG A 403 6.00 -10.91 11.48
N CYS A 404 6.55 -9.98 12.26
CA CYS A 404 6.64 -8.56 11.89
C CYS A 404 7.83 -8.22 10.96
N GLU A 405 8.64 -9.21 10.61
CA GLU A 405 9.79 -9.09 9.72
C GLU A 405 9.41 -9.12 8.22
N PHE A 406 8.15 -9.47 7.94
CA PHE A 406 7.56 -9.49 6.61
C PHE A 406 6.40 -8.50 6.55
N SER A 407 6.04 -8.09 5.33
CA SER A 407 4.85 -7.29 5.08
C SER A 407 4.24 -7.66 3.74
N ILE A 408 2.95 -7.39 3.60
CA ILE A 408 2.31 -7.28 2.29
C ILE A 408 2.95 -6.10 1.57
N ILE A 409 3.38 -6.34 0.33
CA ILE A 409 3.96 -5.34 -0.57
C ILE A 409 3.05 -5.16 -1.77
N GLY A 410 2.77 -3.90 -2.10
CA GLY A 410 1.89 -3.56 -3.21
C GLY A 410 0.41 -3.77 -2.85
N GLN A 411 -0.43 -3.78 -3.87
CA GLN A 411 -1.88 -3.98 -3.72
C GLN A 411 -2.26 -5.42 -4.03
N GLN A 412 -3.37 -5.86 -3.46
CA GLN A 412 -4.05 -7.09 -3.85
C GLN A 412 -4.43 -7.02 -5.33
N PHE A 413 -4.04 -8.02 -6.11
CA PHE A 413 -4.17 -7.98 -7.57
C PHE A 413 -5.23 -8.95 -8.12
N THR A 414 -5.87 -9.75 -7.26
CA THR A 414 -7.08 -10.50 -7.63
C THR A 414 -8.25 -10.13 -6.71
N LYS A 415 -9.47 -10.19 -7.23
CA LYS A 415 -10.71 -10.03 -6.46
C LYS A 415 -11.37 -11.40 -6.29
N ALA A 416 -10.77 -12.23 -5.45
CA ALA A 416 -11.31 -13.53 -5.09
C ALA A 416 -11.86 -13.51 -3.66
N GLY A 417 -12.73 -14.46 -3.36
CA GLY A 417 -13.24 -14.73 -2.02
C GLY A 417 -13.57 -16.19 -1.86
N TRP A 418 -13.78 -16.65 -0.63
CA TRP A 418 -14.17 -18.03 -0.37
C TRP A 418 -15.69 -18.18 -0.37
N GLY A 419 -16.16 -19.27 -0.97
CA GLY A 419 -17.57 -19.63 -1.00
C GLY A 419 -17.76 -21.13 -0.83
N PHE A 420 -18.94 -21.53 -0.38
CA PHE A 420 -19.30 -22.95 -0.33
C PHE A 420 -19.74 -23.41 -1.72
N ALA A 421 -19.30 -24.60 -2.11
CA ALA A 421 -19.54 -25.17 -3.43
C ALA A 421 -20.69 -26.18 -3.38
N PHE A 422 -21.63 -26.06 -4.31
CA PHE A 422 -22.78 -26.93 -4.48
C PHE A 422 -22.90 -27.39 -5.94
N PRO A 423 -23.52 -28.54 -6.23
CA PRO A 423 -23.83 -28.94 -7.59
C PRO A 423 -24.54 -27.82 -8.36
N ARG A 424 -24.29 -27.75 -9.68
CA ARG A 424 -25.00 -26.84 -10.58
C ARG A 424 -26.51 -26.91 -10.36
N ASP A 425 -27.14 -25.74 -10.37
CA ASP A 425 -28.58 -25.54 -10.19
C ASP A 425 -29.11 -25.97 -8.81
N SER A 426 -28.22 -26.11 -7.82
CA SER A 426 -28.62 -26.44 -6.44
C SER A 426 -29.36 -25.26 -5.80
N PRO A 427 -30.62 -25.42 -5.38
CA PRO A 427 -31.35 -24.35 -4.70
C PRO A 427 -30.75 -24.00 -3.34
N LEU A 428 -30.00 -24.93 -2.73
CA LEU A 428 -29.31 -24.70 -1.46
C LEU A 428 -28.21 -23.64 -1.59
N ALA A 429 -27.58 -23.50 -2.76
CA ALA A 429 -26.59 -22.44 -2.99
C ALA A 429 -27.20 -21.04 -2.84
N VAL A 430 -28.43 -20.85 -3.34
CA VAL A 430 -29.16 -19.58 -3.27
C VAL A 430 -29.63 -19.29 -1.84
N ASP A 431 -30.20 -20.29 -1.16
CA ASP A 431 -30.66 -20.13 0.21
C ASP A 431 -29.49 -19.88 1.18
N MET A 432 -28.38 -20.61 1.03
CA MET A 432 -27.15 -20.39 1.79
C MET A 432 -26.51 -19.03 1.51
N SER A 433 -26.53 -18.57 0.25
CA SER A 433 -26.08 -17.22 -0.10
C SER A 433 -26.87 -16.14 0.65
N THR A 434 -28.19 -16.30 0.72
CA THR A 434 -29.06 -15.37 1.44
C THR A 434 -28.76 -15.40 2.94
N ALA A 435 -28.50 -16.58 3.50
CA ALA A 435 -28.09 -16.72 4.90
C ALA A 435 -26.72 -16.06 5.18
N ILE A 436 -25.73 -16.22 4.29
CA ILE A 436 -24.42 -15.57 4.40
C ILE A 436 -24.55 -14.04 4.35
N LEU A 437 -25.37 -13.50 3.44
CA LEU A 437 -25.64 -12.06 3.38
C LEU A 437 -26.26 -11.55 4.69
N ARG A 438 -27.21 -12.29 5.28
CA ARG A 438 -27.77 -11.94 6.60
C ARG A 438 -26.71 -11.93 7.70
N LEU A 439 -25.79 -12.89 7.72
CA LEU A 439 -24.67 -12.91 8.67
C LEU A 439 -23.70 -11.73 8.45
N SER A 440 -23.56 -11.28 7.20
CA SER A 440 -22.78 -10.08 6.87
C SER A 440 -23.47 -8.82 7.40
N GLU A 441 -24.78 -8.69 7.17
CA GLU A 441 -25.59 -7.53 7.59
C GLU A 441 -25.73 -7.45 9.13
N SER A 442 -25.79 -8.59 9.82
CA SER A 442 -25.82 -8.63 11.29
C SER A 442 -24.46 -8.36 11.96
N GLY A 443 -23.37 -8.43 11.19
CA GLY A 443 -22.00 -8.34 11.70
C GLY A 443 -21.48 -9.64 12.32
N ASP A 444 -22.22 -10.75 12.26
CA ASP A 444 -21.77 -12.04 12.82
C ASP A 444 -20.61 -12.64 12.03
N LEU A 445 -20.54 -12.42 10.71
CA LEU A 445 -19.36 -12.81 9.91
C LEU A 445 -18.08 -12.14 10.44
N GLN A 446 -18.16 -10.85 10.77
CA GLN A 446 -17.02 -10.10 11.31
C GLN A 446 -16.61 -10.63 12.70
N ARG A 447 -17.57 -10.94 13.57
CA ARG A 447 -17.28 -11.53 14.90
C ARG A 447 -16.57 -12.88 14.78
N MET A 448 -17.01 -13.73 13.84
CA MET A 448 -16.37 -15.01 13.57
C MET A 448 -14.98 -14.82 12.95
N HIS A 449 -14.82 -13.84 12.05
CA HIS A 449 -13.53 -13.48 11.49
C HIS A 449 -12.56 -13.09 12.60
N ASP A 450 -12.95 -12.17 13.48
CA ASP A 450 -12.10 -11.70 14.58
C ASP A 450 -11.77 -12.80 15.60
N LYS A 451 -12.73 -13.69 15.89
CA LYS A 451 -12.53 -14.85 16.77
C LYS A 451 -11.42 -15.79 16.26
N TRP A 452 -11.35 -16.02 14.96
CA TRP A 452 -10.46 -17.04 14.38
C TRP A 452 -9.18 -16.48 13.77
N LEU A 453 -9.25 -15.33 13.11
CA LEU A 453 -8.19 -14.79 12.25
C LEU A 453 -7.47 -13.59 12.87
N THR A 454 -8.12 -12.86 13.77
CA THR A 454 -7.51 -11.72 14.47
C THR A 454 -6.80 -12.19 15.75
N ARG A 455 -5.61 -12.78 15.61
CA ARG A 455 -4.66 -12.88 16.74
C ARG A 455 -3.93 -11.56 16.94
N SER A 456 -3.31 -11.36 18.11
CA SER A 456 -2.54 -10.17 18.45
C SER A 456 -1.66 -9.78 17.27
N ALA A 457 -2.13 -8.83 16.46
CA ALA A 457 -1.38 -8.34 15.33
C ALA A 457 -0.03 -7.89 15.91
N CYS A 458 1.06 -8.16 15.19
CA CYS A 458 2.21 -7.26 15.25
C CYS A 458 1.62 -5.87 15.40
N THR A 459 1.75 -5.26 16.58
CA THR A 459 1.13 -3.96 16.81
C THR A 459 1.67 -3.16 15.66
N PRO A 460 0.82 -2.61 14.77
CA PRO A 460 1.33 -1.72 13.76
C PRO A 460 2.17 -0.76 14.58
N GLN A 461 3.48 -0.73 14.34
CA GLN A 461 4.32 0.29 14.96
C GLN A 461 3.97 1.68 14.38
N GLY A 462 2.79 1.80 13.75
CA GLY A 462 2.03 3.01 13.48
C GLY A 462 0.70 3.19 14.26
N THR A 463 0.27 2.32 15.18
CA THR A 463 -0.96 2.55 16.00
C THR A 463 -0.78 2.48 17.52
N LYS A 464 0.38 2.03 18.04
CA LYS A 464 0.81 2.55 19.33
C LYS A 464 1.40 3.94 19.07
N LEU A 465 0.71 4.96 19.57
CA LEU A 465 1.19 6.31 19.82
C LEU A 465 2.42 6.31 20.78
N GLU A 466 3.41 5.45 20.57
CA GLU A 466 4.76 5.80 20.98
C GLU A 466 5.23 6.80 19.95
N VAL A 467 5.14 8.07 20.31
CA VAL A 467 5.82 9.16 19.60
C VAL A 467 7.24 8.67 19.34
N ASP A 468 7.56 8.34 18.09
CA ASP A 468 8.90 7.91 17.68
C ASP A 468 9.85 9.04 18.09
N ARG A 469 10.54 8.85 19.22
CA ARG A 469 11.44 9.86 19.77
C ARG A 469 12.64 9.97 18.83
N LEU A 470 13.02 11.20 18.49
CA LEU A 470 14.22 11.44 17.71
C LEU A 470 15.42 10.78 18.40
N GLN A 471 15.96 9.73 17.79
CA GLN A 471 17.09 9.00 18.34
C GLN A 471 18.38 9.81 18.17
N LEU A 472 19.23 9.80 19.21
CA LEU A 472 20.56 10.43 19.15
C LEU A 472 21.38 9.93 17.96
N LYS A 473 21.19 8.65 17.58
CA LYS A 473 21.84 8.02 16.42
C LYS A 473 21.58 8.76 15.09
N SER A 474 20.44 9.43 14.94
CA SER A 474 20.08 10.18 13.73
C SER A 474 20.87 11.50 13.59
N PHE A 475 21.33 12.08 14.71
CA PHE A 475 21.88 13.44 14.75
C PHE A 475 23.28 13.54 15.36
N TRP A 476 23.88 12.44 15.80
CA TRP A 476 25.22 12.49 16.42
C TRP A 476 26.28 13.12 15.50
N GLY A 477 26.18 12.95 14.18
CA GLY A 477 27.07 13.61 13.21
C GLY A 477 27.08 15.14 13.33
N LEU A 478 25.93 15.77 13.60
CA LEU A 478 25.82 17.22 13.80
C LEU A 478 26.58 17.66 15.05
N PHE A 479 26.43 16.94 16.17
CA PHE A 479 27.16 17.23 17.41
C PHE A 479 28.67 17.04 17.25
N VAL A 480 29.11 16.03 16.50
CA VAL A 480 30.54 15.81 16.20
C VAL A 480 31.11 16.94 15.37
N THR A 481 30.39 17.39 14.32
CA THR A 481 30.87 18.52 13.50
C THR A 481 30.99 19.81 14.30
N CYS A 482 30.04 20.08 15.21
CA CYS A 482 30.10 21.23 16.11
C CYS A 482 31.26 21.11 17.10
N GLY A 483 31.42 19.95 17.76
CA GLY A 483 32.51 19.70 18.69
C GLY A 483 33.89 19.84 18.03
N PHE A 484 34.05 19.31 16.82
CA PHE A 484 35.28 19.46 16.04
C PHE A 484 35.58 20.92 15.69
N ALA A 485 34.58 21.69 15.23
CA ALA A 485 34.74 23.11 14.95
C ALA A 485 35.16 23.91 16.21
N CYS A 486 34.55 23.64 17.36
CA CYS A 486 34.92 24.26 18.63
C CYS A 486 36.35 23.91 19.05
N LEU A 487 36.75 22.64 18.95
CA LEU A 487 38.11 22.20 19.26
C LEU A 487 39.13 22.85 18.33
N LEU A 488 38.84 22.90 17.03
CA LEU A 488 39.72 23.51 16.03
C LEU A 488 39.87 25.02 16.27
N ALA A 489 38.78 25.72 16.58
CA ALA A 489 38.82 27.13 16.94
C ALA A 489 39.65 27.38 18.21
N LEU A 490 39.45 26.57 19.26
CA LEU A 490 40.22 26.64 20.50
C LEU A 490 41.70 26.32 20.26
N CYS A 491 42.02 25.32 19.44
CA CYS A 491 43.40 24.99 19.08
C CYS A 491 44.07 26.13 18.32
N ILE A 492 43.39 26.74 17.33
CA ILE A 492 43.92 27.90 16.60
C ILE A 492 44.14 29.06 17.57
N TYR A 493 43.16 29.36 18.43
CA TYR A 493 43.27 30.42 19.42
C TYR A 493 44.45 30.18 20.38
N LEU A 494 44.59 28.97 20.91
CA LEU A 494 45.71 28.58 21.77
C LEU A 494 47.05 28.68 21.04
N ILE A 495 47.14 28.26 19.78
CA ILE A 495 48.37 28.40 18.98
C ILE A 495 48.73 29.88 18.77
N LEU A 496 47.75 30.73 18.47
CA LEU A 496 47.96 32.16 18.31
C LEU A 496 48.40 32.81 19.63
N MET A 497 47.76 32.45 20.74
CA MET A 497 48.11 32.92 22.08
C MET A 497 49.50 32.45 22.51
N LEU A 498 49.86 31.20 22.27
CA LEU A 498 51.19 30.66 22.56
C LEU A 498 52.26 31.32 21.68
N ARG A 499 51.98 31.59 20.40
CA ARG A 499 52.89 32.37 19.54
C ARG A 499 53.07 33.79 20.06
N GLN A 500 51.99 34.48 20.43
CA GLN A 500 52.07 35.83 21.00
C GLN A 500 52.82 35.85 22.34
N PHE A 501 52.57 34.88 23.22
CA PHE A 501 53.25 34.74 24.50
C PHE A 501 54.74 34.36 24.33
N SER A 502 55.09 33.48 23.39
CA SER A 502 56.50 33.16 23.09
C SER A 502 57.27 34.40 22.62
N ARG A 503 56.65 35.21 21.77
CA ARG A 503 57.21 36.48 21.30
C ARG A 503 57.30 37.55 22.41
N HIS A 504 56.43 37.49 23.42
CA HIS A 504 56.47 38.36 24.60
C HIS A 504 57.49 37.88 25.64
N SER A 505 57.64 36.56 25.80
CA SER A 505 58.58 35.90 26.72
C SER A 505 60.03 36.01 26.25
N GLU A 506 60.30 36.00 24.95
CA GLU A 506 61.65 36.25 24.40
C GLU A 506 62.13 37.69 24.64
N GLU A 507 61.22 38.64 24.87
CA GLU A 507 61.56 40.06 25.07
C GLU A 507 61.71 40.44 26.57
N LEU A 508 61.42 39.51 27.50
CA LEU A 508 61.49 39.71 28.96
C LEU A 508 62.70 39.05 29.65
N GLU A 509 63.56 38.32 28.92
CA GLU A 509 64.81 37.78 29.47
C GLU A 509 66.00 38.66 29.06
N PRO A 510 66.52 39.43 30.02
CA PRO A 510 67.91 39.18 30.39
C PRO A 510 67.97 38.89 31.89
N SER A 511 68.34 37.65 32.20
CA SER A 511 68.75 37.12 33.52
C SER A 511 67.65 36.68 34.50
N GLY A 512 67.37 35.38 34.53
CA GLY A 512 67.13 34.65 35.78
C GLY A 512 66.17 33.46 35.67
N ARG A 513 66.70 32.24 35.91
CA ARG A 513 65.96 30.97 35.97
C ARG A 513 64.61 31.10 36.70
N SER A 514 63.50 31.03 35.98
CA SER A 514 62.16 30.90 36.58
C SER A 514 61.63 29.46 36.51
N SER A 515 61.13 28.99 37.65
CA SER A 515 60.51 27.68 37.86
C SER A 515 59.22 27.54 37.03
N GLY A 516 58.95 26.35 36.50
CA GLY A 516 57.84 26.07 35.57
C GLY A 516 56.44 26.48 36.08
N SER A 517 56.24 26.62 37.38
CA SER A 517 55.00 27.12 37.99
C SER A 517 54.77 28.62 37.74
N GLY A 518 55.82 29.43 37.60
CA GLY A 518 55.71 30.88 37.38
C GLY A 518 55.25 31.21 35.96
N ARG A 519 55.75 30.48 34.95
CA ARG A 519 55.38 30.68 33.53
C ARG A 519 53.90 30.40 33.25
N VAL A 520 53.31 29.42 33.94
CA VAL A 520 51.88 29.10 33.79
C VAL A 520 51.03 30.21 34.39
N GLN A 521 51.43 30.75 35.55
CA GLN A 521 50.72 31.85 36.21
C GLN A 521 50.80 33.14 35.37
N THR A 522 51.97 33.45 34.79
CA THR A 522 52.16 34.59 33.86
C THR A 522 51.39 34.42 32.54
N PHE A 523 51.24 33.19 32.04
CA PHE A 523 50.44 32.90 30.85
C PHE A 523 48.93 33.04 31.12
N LEU A 524 48.45 32.60 32.29
CA LEU A 524 47.05 32.77 32.69
C LEU A 524 46.68 34.24 32.88
N THR A 525 47.56 35.06 33.46
CA THR A 525 47.34 36.51 33.55
C THR A 525 47.35 37.20 32.19
N PHE A 526 48.11 36.67 31.21
CA PHE A 526 48.13 37.19 29.84
C PHE A 526 46.86 36.82 29.05
N ILE A 527 46.23 35.67 29.35
CA ILE A 527 44.94 35.29 28.79
C ILE A 527 43.80 36.20 29.29
N ASP A 528 43.89 36.67 30.52
CA ASP A 528 42.88 37.55 31.15
C ASP A 528 43.05 39.03 30.73
N GLU A 529 44.19 39.39 30.13
CA GLU A 529 44.46 40.75 29.63
C GLU A 529 43.75 40.99 28.27
N LYS A 530 43.05 42.12 28.14
CA LYS A 530 42.24 42.43 26.96
C LYS A 530 43.12 42.59 25.71
N GLU A 531 42.70 42.06 24.56
CA GLU A 531 43.46 42.10 23.31
C GLU A 531 43.81 43.54 22.85
N GLU A 532 42.96 44.52 23.20
CA GLU A 532 43.19 45.95 22.93
C GLU A 532 44.39 46.52 23.70
N ASP A 533 44.62 46.05 24.93
CA ASP A 533 45.73 46.47 25.79
C ASP A 533 47.06 45.86 25.33
N VAL A 534 47.01 44.61 24.86
CA VAL A 534 48.16 43.92 24.25
C VAL A 534 48.55 44.58 22.91
N LYS A 535 47.57 44.89 22.04
CA LYS A 535 47.81 45.58 20.77
C LYS A 535 48.27 47.02 20.96
N SER A 536 47.73 47.76 21.93
CA SER A 536 48.15 49.14 22.23
C SER A 536 49.58 49.19 22.77
N ARG A 537 49.97 48.26 23.66
CA ARG A 537 51.37 48.11 24.10
C ARG A 537 52.31 47.76 22.95
N SER A 538 51.93 46.84 22.07
CA SER A 538 52.72 46.47 20.89
C SER A 538 52.90 47.66 19.93
N LYS A 539 51.86 48.47 19.70
CA LYS A 539 51.94 49.68 18.85
C LYS A 539 52.79 50.77 19.51
N ARG A 540 52.60 51.00 20.81
CA ARG A 540 53.37 51.99 21.58
C ARG A 540 54.87 51.64 21.58
N ARG A 541 55.21 50.35 21.70
CA ARG A 541 56.60 49.85 21.62
C ARG A 541 57.19 49.86 20.21
N GLN A 542 56.39 49.66 19.16
CA GLN A 542 56.87 49.85 17.77
C GLN A 542 57.19 51.32 17.47
N MET A 543 56.39 52.25 18.01
CA MET A 543 56.68 53.69 17.93
C MET A 543 57.94 54.06 18.73
N GLU A 544 58.16 53.43 19.89
CA GLU A 544 59.39 53.58 20.69
C GLU A 544 60.63 53.01 19.98
N LYS A 545 60.54 51.83 19.35
CA LYS A 545 61.64 51.26 18.54
C LYS A 545 61.94 52.11 17.30
N ALA A 546 60.93 52.74 16.70
CA ALA A 546 61.11 53.68 15.59
C ALA A 546 61.75 55.00 16.05
N SER A 547 61.43 55.51 17.25
CA SER A 547 62.06 56.72 17.80
C SER A 547 63.49 56.48 18.28
N ILE A 548 63.81 55.30 18.81
CA ILE A 548 65.19 54.91 19.17
C ILE A 548 66.06 54.78 17.90
N ARG A 549 65.47 54.32 16.79
CA ARG A 549 66.18 54.25 15.50
C ARG A 549 66.44 55.63 14.89
N SER A 550 65.64 56.65 15.22
CA SER A 550 65.88 58.04 14.80
C SER A 550 66.82 58.82 15.74
N THR A 551 67.13 58.32 16.94
CA THR A 551 68.12 58.93 17.86
C THR A 551 69.51 58.30 17.74
N GLY A 552 69.65 57.19 17.00
CA GLY A 552 70.91 56.49 16.77
C GLY A 552 71.72 56.96 15.55
N GLU A 553 71.29 57.99 14.83
CA GLU A 553 72.01 58.54 13.67
C GLU A 553 72.90 59.77 13.98
N ASP A 554 72.96 60.25 15.23
CA ASP A 554 73.73 61.46 15.60
C ASP A 554 75.14 61.21 16.19
N GLU A 555 75.64 59.97 16.22
CA GLU A 555 76.98 59.68 16.75
C GLU A 555 77.85 58.86 15.77
N SER A 556 78.09 59.41 14.58
CA SER A 556 79.35 59.23 13.83
C SER A 556 79.30 60.00 12.51
N THR A 557 80.04 61.12 12.42
CA THR A 557 81.13 61.33 11.44
C THR A 557 81.58 62.79 11.48
N HIS A 558 82.87 62.97 11.73
CA HIS A 558 83.64 64.20 11.70
C HIS A 558 83.61 64.91 10.33
N SER A 559 83.46 66.22 10.39
CA SER A 559 84.24 67.24 9.67
C SER A 559 84.14 67.40 8.14
N TYR A 560 84.15 68.69 7.78
CA TYR A 560 84.46 69.34 6.50
C TYR A 560 83.33 69.69 5.51
N SER A 561 83.15 71.01 5.42
CA SER A 561 82.98 71.81 4.20
C SER A 561 81.56 72.21 3.76
N SER A 562 81.08 73.24 4.44
CA SER A 562 80.31 74.36 3.89
C SER A 562 80.86 74.90 2.56
N LYS A 563 80.04 74.95 1.49
CA LYS A 563 79.49 76.22 0.94
C LYS A 563 78.67 76.05 -0.35
N ARG A 564 77.53 76.75 -0.30
CA ARG A 564 76.83 77.50 -1.37
C ARG A 564 75.81 76.83 -2.29
N ARG A 565 74.57 77.10 -1.86
CA ARG A 565 73.30 77.32 -2.60
C ARG A 565 73.43 78.14 -3.89
N HIS A 566 72.62 77.76 -4.88
CA HIS A 566 71.64 78.53 -5.67
C HIS A 566 71.13 77.57 -6.77
N MET A 567 69.94 77.64 -7.38
CA MET A 567 68.62 78.21 -7.13
C MET A 567 67.71 77.51 -8.17
N GLU A 568 66.41 77.44 -7.90
CA GLU A 568 65.30 77.39 -8.88
C GLU A 568 65.10 76.20 -9.85
N ALA A 569 64.06 75.44 -9.51
CA ALA A 569 62.74 75.40 -10.18
C ALA A 569 62.61 74.96 -11.65
N ASN A 570 61.77 73.92 -11.78
CA ASN A 570 60.80 73.60 -12.84
C ASN A 570 61.30 73.42 -14.28
N SER A 571 60.93 72.27 -14.87
CA SER A 571 59.99 72.22 -16.00
C SER A 571 60.13 70.92 -16.83
N ILE A 572 59.03 70.16 -16.88
CA ILE A 572 58.41 69.53 -18.08
C ILE A 572 59.24 68.57 -18.96
N LYS A 573 58.74 67.32 -19.10
CA LYS A 573 58.32 66.66 -20.37
C LYS A 573 57.98 65.18 -20.11
N SER A 574 56.69 64.81 -20.17
CA SER A 574 55.95 64.24 -21.32
C SER A 574 56.30 62.76 -21.56
N LEU A 575 55.40 61.83 -21.22
CA LEU A 575 54.32 61.31 -22.09
C LEU A 575 54.88 60.58 -23.31
N ASP A 576 54.66 59.26 -23.34
CA ASP A 576 54.17 58.62 -24.56
C ASP A 576 53.09 57.59 -24.22
N ILE A 577 51.93 57.82 -24.79
CA ILE A 577 50.74 56.96 -24.85
C ILE A 577 50.74 56.42 -26.28
N SER A 578 50.32 55.17 -26.49
CA SER A 578 49.25 54.79 -27.43
C SER A 578 49.44 53.35 -27.90
N ASN A 579 48.45 52.51 -27.60
CA ASN A 579 47.99 51.48 -28.54
C ASN A 579 46.46 51.59 -28.57
N GLU A 580 45.95 51.91 -29.75
CA GLU A 580 44.57 51.68 -30.17
C GLU A 580 44.45 50.29 -30.81
N VAL A 581 43.21 49.79 -30.76
CA VAL A 581 42.61 48.56 -31.32
C VAL A 581 42.67 47.32 -30.43
#